data_AF-A0A937UL26-F1
#
_entry.id   AF-A0A937UL26-F1
#
_cell.length_a   1.000
_cell.length_b   1.000
_cell.length_c   1.000
_cell.angle_alpha   90.00
_cell.angle_beta   90.00
_cell.angle_gamma   90.00
#
_symmetry.space_group_name_H-M   'P 1'
#
loop_
_entity.id
_entity.type
_entity.pdbx_description
1 polymer ?
#
loop_
_entity_poly.entity_id
_entity_poly.type
_entity_poly.pdbx_seq_one_letter_code
_entity_poly.pdbx_strand_id
1 'polypeptide(L)'
;MMVESGPVFERTCRQLLDSFFQRYPSEALRLAAHRGLTILLTRRPSWPGKPGGWAAGLVYAMSSIGAGVPGVLNSDLEEALGVTMSKVYKRAARIKKIVRR
;
A
#
# COMPACT_ATOMS: atom_id res chain seq x y z
N MET A 1 6.11 -3.46 -19.95
CA MET A 1 5.68 -3.15 -18.57
C MET A 1 6.94 -2.91 -17.76
N MET A 2 7.24 -1.66 -17.37
CA MET A 2 8.48 -1.34 -16.65
C MET A 2 8.40 -1.85 -15.20
N VAL A 3 9.42 -2.59 -14.77
CA VAL A 3 9.60 -3.01 -13.38
C VAL A 3 10.70 -2.13 -12.82
N GLU A 4 10.38 -1.29 -11.84
CA GLU A 4 11.40 -0.50 -11.15
C GLU A 4 12.39 -1.43 -10.42
N SER A 5 13.65 -1.00 -10.33
CA SER A 5 14.65 -1.72 -9.54
C SER A 5 14.21 -1.79 -8.07
N GLY A 6 14.56 -2.89 -7.40
CA GLY A 6 14.07 -3.17 -6.04
C GLY A 6 14.24 -2.02 -5.04
N PRO A 7 15.44 -1.40 -4.93
CA PRO A 7 15.66 -0.29 -4.02
C PRO A 7 14.82 0.96 -4.33
N VAL A 8 14.53 1.23 -5.61
CA VAL A 8 13.69 2.36 -6.02
C VAL A 8 12.23 2.08 -5.66
N PHE A 9 11.73 0.89 -6.02
CA PHE A 9 10.37 0.47 -5.72
C PHE A 9 10.06 0.52 -4.21
N GLU A 10 10.96 0.00 -3.38
CA GLU A 10 10.83 0.06 -1.93
C GLU A 10 10.75 1.51 -1.43
N ARG A 11 11.70 2.34 -1.84
CA ARG A 11 11.77 3.75 -1.40
C ARG A 11 10.50 4.51 -1.77
N THR A 12 10.03 4.36 -3.00
CA THR A 12 8.80 5.01 -3.46
C THR A 12 7.59 4.52 -2.70
N CYS A 13 7.46 3.20 -2.45
CA CYS A 13 6.36 2.67 -1.64
C CYS A 13 6.39 3.23 -0.20
N ARG A 14 7.57 3.31 0.43
CA ARG A 14 7.71 3.88 1.78
C ARG A 14 7.27 5.34 1.81
N GLN A 15 7.80 6.17 0.91
CA GLN A 15 7.47 7.59 0.82
C GLN A 15 5.97 7.83 0.60
N LEU A 16 5.33 7.02 -0.24
CA LEU A 16 3.89 7.10 -0.47
C LEU A 16 3.07 6.74 0.77
N LEU A 17 3.47 5.70 1.51
CA LEU A 17 2.84 5.35 2.78
C LEU A 17 3.04 6.46 3.82
N ASP A 18 4.27 6.94 3.99
CA ASP A 18 4.59 8.01 4.94
C ASP A 18 3.78 9.27 4.65
N SER A 19 3.68 9.67 3.37
CA SER A 19 2.89 10.83 2.93
C SER A 19 1.40 10.62 3.19
N PHE A 20 0.87 9.42 2.92
CA PHE A 20 -0.53 9.09 3.22
C PHE A 20 -0.83 9.22 4.71
N PHE A 21 0.01 8.63 5.58
CA PHE A 21 -0.22 8.66 7.03
C PHE A 21 0.14 10.00 7.69
N GLN A 22 0.91 10.85 7.02
CA GLN A 22 1.08 12.26 7.42
C GLN A 22 -0.22 13.05 7.17
N ARG A 23 -0.90 12.82 6.03
CA ARG A 23 -2.19 13.46 5.70
C ARG A 23 -3.35 12.86 6.49
N TYR A 24 -3.32 11.55 6.74
CA TYR A 24 -4.38 10.78 7.40
C TYR A 24 -3.80 9.93 8.54
N PRO A 25 -3.62 10.53 9.73
CA PRO A 25 -2.92 9.88 10.83
C PRO A 25 -3.62 8.60 11.33
N SER A 26 -2.86 7.50 11.36
CA SER A 26 -3.24 6.25 12.04
C SER A 26 -1.98 5.44 12.31
N GLU A 27 -1.45 5.53 13.52
CA GLU A 27 -0.17 4.90 13.85
C GLU A 27 -0.21 3.37 13.73
N ALA A 28 -1.29 2.75 14.24
CA ALA A 28 -1.46 1.30 14.16
C ALA A 28 -1.48 0.81 12.71
N LEU A 29 -2.23 1.49 11.84
CA LEU A 29 -2.32 1.12 10.42
C LEU A 29 -1.02 1.43 9.67
N ARG A 30 -0.35 2.53 10.00
CA ARG A 30 0.98 2.87 9.47
C ARG A 30 1.97 1.75 9.74
N LEU A 31 2.10 1.35 11.01
CA LEU A 31 2.99 0.24 11.40
C LEU A 31 2.64 -1.06 10.68
N ALA A 32 1.34 -1.40 10.59
CA ALA A 32 0.90 -2.59 9.87
C ALA A 32 1.24 -2.54 8.37
N ALA A 33 1.01 -1.40 7.71
CA ALA A 33 1.30 -1.21 6.29
C ALA A 33 2.81 -1.32 6.00
N HIS A 34 3.67 -0.71 6.81
CA HIS A 34 5.13 -0.85 6.64
C HIS A 34 5.62 -2.26 6.94
N ARG A 35 5.08 -2.95 7.95
CA ARG A 35 5.39 -4.37 8.17
C ARG A 35 4.98 -5.22 6.96
N GLY A 36 3.79 -4.97 6.41
CA GLY A 36 3.32 -5.61 5.18
C GLY A 36 4.25 -5.35 3.99
N LEU A 37 4.76 -4.12 3.85
CA LEU A 37 5.75 -3.78 2.81
C LEU A 37 7.05 -4.57 2.99
N THR A 38 7.59 -4.64 4.20
CA THR A 38 8.80 -5.42 4.49
C THR A 38 8.61 -6.88 4.09
N ILE A 39 7.50 -7.52 4.51
CA ILE A 39 7.20 -8.91 4.16
C ILE A 39 7.07 -9.08 2.64
N LEU A 40 6.38 -8.16 1.97
CA LEU A 40 6.20 -8.17 0.52
C LEU A 40 7.55 -8.11 -0.22
N LEU A 41 8.49 -7.29 0.26
CA LEU A 41 9.82 -7.11 -0.32
C LEU A 41 10.74 -8.29 -0.04
N THR A 42 10.62 -8.94 1.13
CA THR A 42 11.34 -10.20 1.43
C THR A 42 10.99 -11.31 0.44
N ARG A 43 9.75 -11.32 -0.09
CA ARG A 43 9.33 -12.30 -1.10
C ARG A 43 9.81 -11.95 -2.50
N ARG A 44 9.86 -10.67 -2.83
CA ARG A 44 10.36 -10.18 -4.12
C ARG A 44 10.72 -8.69 -3.99
N PRO A 45 11.91 -8.27 -4.45
CA PRO A 45 12.40 -6.91 -4.25
C PRO A 45 11.62 -5.85 -5.04
N SER A 46 10.93 -6.23 -6.12
CA SER A 46 10.05 -5.34 -6.88
C SER A 46 8.85 -6.08 -7.45
N TRP A 47 7.77 -5.36 -7.75
CA TRP A 47 6.53 -5.94 -8.23
C TRP A 47 5.99 -5.23 -9.46
N PRO A 48 5.30 -5.96 -10.37
CA PRO A 48 4.78 -5.35 -11.60
C PRO A 48 3.71 -4.27 -11.30
N GLY A 49 3.75 -3.19 -12.08
CA GLY A 49 2.86 -2.04 -11.96
C GLY A 49 3.43 -0.93 -11.08
N LYS A 50 2.69 0.20 -10.99
CA LYS A 50 3.15 1.40 -10.28
C LYS A 50 3.19 1.19 -8.76
N PRO A 51 4.20 1.75 -8.05
CA PRO A 51 4.30 1.72 -6.58
C PRO A 51 3.02 2.17 -5.85
N GLY A 52 2.35 3.23 -6.33
CA GLY A 52 1.10 3.74 -5.73
C GLY A 52 0.00 2.67 -5.58
N GLY A 53 -0.10 1.73 -6.54
CA GLY A 53 -1.07 0.64 -6.43
C GLY A 53 -0.73 -0.36 -5.34
N TRP A 54 0.57 -0.58 -5.10
CA TRP A 54 1.05 -1.46 -4.03
C TRP A 54 0.95 -0.79 -2.66
N ALA A 55 1.31 0.49 -2.55
CA ALA A 55 1.12 1.28 -1.34
C ALA A 55 -0.36 1.34 -0.93
N ALA A 56 -1.26 1.69 -1.85
CA ALA A 56 -2.70 1.73 -1.58
C ALA A 56 -3.26 0.34 -1.23
N GLY A 57 -2.79 -0.69 -1.96
CA GLY A 57 -3.12 -2.07 -1.67
C GLY A 57 -2.67 -2.51 -0.27
N LEU A 58 -1.55 -2.01 0.24
CA LEU A 58 -1.05 -2.31 1.60
C LEU A 58 -1.95 -1.67 2.66
N VAL A 59 -2.27 -0.38 2.52
CA VAL A 59 -3.22 0.31 3.42
C VAL A 59 -4.53 -0.46 3.49
N TYR A 60 -5.11 -0.78 2.33
CA TYR A 60 -6.39 -1.50 2.24
C TYR A 60 -6.30 -2.97 2.68
N ALA A 61 -5.15 -3.63 2.51
CA ALA A 61 -4.99 -5.02 2.93
C ALA A 61 -4.86 -5.15 4.46
N MET A 62 -4.25 -4.15 5.09
CA MET A 62 -3.98 -4.11 6.53
C MET A 62 -5.12 -3.48 7.32
N SER A 63 -6.02 -2.73 6.69
CA SER A 63 -7.23 -2.24 7.31
C SER A 63 -8.27 -3.34 7.58
N SER A 64 -9.16 -3.09 8.55
CA SER A 64 -10.34 -3.91 8.81
C SER A 64 -11.49 -3.57 7.85
N ILE A 65 -11.66 -2.29 7.52
CA ILE A 65 -12.70 -1.76 6.63
C ILE A 65 -12.17 -0.57 5.82
N GLY A 66 -12.50 -0.51 4.52
CA GLY A 66 -12.14 0.61 3.65
C GLY A 66 -10.66 1.01 3.71
N ALA A 67 -10.39 2.31 3.75
CA ALA A 67 -9.06 2.88 3.95
C ALA A 67 -8.52 2.69 5.40
N GLY A 68 -9.36 2.28 6.34
CA GLY A 68 -8.95 1.92 7.72
C GLY A 68 -8.62 3.09 8.64
N VAL A 69 -8.77 4.34 8.18
CA VAL A 69 -8.58 5.55 8.99
C VAL A 69 -9.95 6.21 9.23
N PRO A 70 -10.33 6.57 10.47
CA PRO A 70 -11.61 7.21 10.74
C PRO A 70 -11.80 8.50 9.93
N GLY A 71 -12.97 8.64 9.30
CA GLY A 71 -13.30 9.80 8.47
C GLY A 71 -12.65 9.82 7.09
N VAL A 72 -11.87 8.79 6.72
CA VAL A 72 -11.20 8.71 5.42
C VAL A 72 -11.92 7.75 4.50
N LEU A 73 -12.33 8.26 3.34
CA LEU A 73 -13.04 7.53 2.31
C LEU A 73 -12.08 6.76 1.41
N ASN A 74 -12.64 5.81 0.67
CA ASN A 74 -11.89 5.11 -0.38
C ASN A 74 -11.42 6.08 -1.48
N SER A 75 -12.20 7.13 -1.78
CA SER A 75 -11.83 8.17 -2.74
C SER A 75 -10.61 8.98 -2.27
N ASP A 76 -10.48 9.21 -0.97
CA ASP A 76 -9.32 9.93 -0.41
C ASP A 76 -8.04 9.11 -0.55
N LEU A 77 -8.15 7.79 -0.43
CA LEU A 77 -7.06 6.85 -0.69
C LEU A 77 -6.67 6.82 -2.17
N GLU A 78 -7.65 6.86 -3.08
CA GLU A 78 -7.41 6.97 -4.53
C GLU A 78 -6.64 8.25 -4.87
N GLU A 79 -7.12 9.39 -4.38
CA GLU A 79 -6.54 10.71 -4.60
C GLU A 79 -5.11 10.76 -4.06
N ALA A 80 -4.91 10.37 -2.80
CA ALA A 80 -3.62 10.47 -2.13
C ALA A 80 -2.52 9.60 -2.77
N LEU A 81 -2.90 8.50 -3.43
CA LEU A 81 -1.95 7.53 -3.99
C LEU A 81 -2.01 7.44 -5.52
N GLY A 82 -2.79 8.30 -6.18
CA GLY A 82 -2.88 8.41 -7.64
C GLY A 82 -3.33 7.12 -8.31
N VAL A 83 -4.28 6.40 -7.70
CA VAL A 83 -4.77 5.10 -8.18
C VAL A 83 -6.28 4.99 -8.08
N THR A 84 -6.85 3.99 -8.76
CA THR A 84 -8.29 3.67 -8.67
C THR A 84 -8.54 2.51 -7.69
N MET A 85 -9.68 2.46 -7.01
CA MET A 85 -10.06 1.41 -6.07
C MET A 85 -10.07 0.03 -6.72
N SER A 86 -10.45 -0.08 -8.01
CA SER A 86 -10.35 -1.35 -8.74
C SER A 86 -8.91 -1.89 -8.79
N LYS A 87 -7.89 -1.01 -8.82
CA LYS A 87 -6.48 -1.40 -8.73
C LYS A 87 -6.10 -1.70 -7.28
N VAL A 88 -6.58 -0.91 -6.32
CA VAL A 88 -6.37 -1.12 -4.88
C VAL A 88 -6.85 -2.50 -4.48
N TYR A 89 -8.09 -2.87 -4.81
CA TYR A 89 -8.67 -4.18 -4.49
C TYR A 89 -7.84 -5.33 -5.07
N LYS A 90 -7.45 -5.24 -6.35
CA LYS A 90 -6.60 -6.25 -7.00
C LYS A 90 -5.26 -6.41 -6.29
N ARG A 91 -4.64 -5.32 -5.85
CA ARG A 91 -3.36 -5.34 -5.13
C ARG A 91 -3.52 -5.84 -3.70
N ALA A 92 -4.53 -5.38 -2.98
CA ALA A 92 -4.84 -5.81 -1.64
C ALA A 92 -5.12 -7.32 -1.57
N ALA A 93 -5.89 -7.87 -2.50
CA ALA A 93 -6.15 -9.30 -2.59
C ALA A 93 -4.85 -10.11 -2.78
N ARG A 94 -3.92 -9.61 -3.60
CA ARG A 94 -2.62 -10.25 -3.81
C ARG A 94 -1.73 -10.14 -2.57
N ILE A 95 -1.71 -8.99 -1.91
CA ILE A 95 -0.95 -8.77 -0.68
C ILE A 95 -1.45 -9.68 0.44
N LYS A 96 -2.76 -9.82 0.63
CA LYS A 96 -3.34 -10.73 1.64
C LYS A 96 -2.85 -12.16 1.45
N LYS A 97 -2.75 -12.66 0.21
CA LYS A 97 -2.20 -14.00 -0.10
C LYS A 97 -0.71 -14.16 0.24
N ILE A 98 0.04 -13.05 0.27
CA ILE A 98 1.49 -13.04 0.51
C ILE A 98 1.80 -12.86 2.00
N VAL A 99 1.10 -11.94 2.65
CA VAL A 99 1.39 -11.46 4.01
C VAL A 99 0.66 -12.25 5.08
N ARG A 100 -0.56 -12.75 4.82
CA ARG A 100 -1.38 -13.46 5.81
C ARG A 100 -1.29 -14.99 5.70
N ARG A 101 -0.12 -15.51 5.32
CA ARG A 101 0.15 -16.96 5.44
C ARG A 101 0.49 -17.32 6.86
#